data_AF-A0A410G7J4-F1
#
_entry.id   AF-A0A410G7J4-F1
#
_cell.length_a   1.000
_cell.length_b   1.000
_cell.length_c   1.000
_cell.angle_alpha   90.00
_cell.angle_beta   90.00
_cell.angle_gamma   90.00
#
_symmetry.space_group_name_H-M   'P 1'
#
loop_
_entity.id
_entity.type
_entity.pdbx_description
1 polymer ?
#
loop_
_entity_poly.entity_id
_entity_poly.type
_entity_poly.pdbx_seq_one_letter_code
_entity_poly.pdbx_strand_id
1 'polypeptide(L)'
;MGISRYLENEDFSQQYNFFQRVKLHGETDYKWFYSVCKMFSVPENSVTAQKLVVLSNPLEGVGVTISKVNQLLDENIYIKNNYRVFATLTKSEKRIIALLVHGKSSRDIAEELSLSIHTVSTHRKNIIRKTQCTTFAALLKFAMAFEVY
;
A
#
# COMPACT_ATOMS: atom_id res chain seq x y z
N MET A 1 4.98 20.61 29.80
CA MET A 1 4.51 19.44 30.56
C MET A 1 4.99 18.09 30.04
N GLY A 2 5.52 17.95 28.82
CA GLY A 2 6.03 16.67 28.29
C GLY A 2 7.49 16.38 28.67
N ILE A 3 8.44 17.03 28.00
CA ILE A 3 9.88 16.76 28.17
C ILE A 3 10.42 17.15 29.56
N SER A 4 9.90 18.23 30.18
CA SER A 4 10.31 18.64 31.53
C SER A 4 10.06 17.53 32.55
N ARG A 5 8.92 16.83 32.46
CA ARG A 5 8.59 15.70 33.33
C ARG A 5 9.48 14.48 33.06
N TYR A 6 9.90 14.27 31.81
CA TYR A 6 10.86 13.21 31.47
C TYR A 6 12.25 13.50 32.09
N LEU A 7 12.67 14.76 32.08
CA LEU A 7 13.93 15.18 32.71
C LEU A 7 13.86 15.09 34.25
N GLU A 8 12.73 15.43 34.86
CA GLU A 8 12.52 15.37 36.32
C GLU A 8 12.42 13.94 36.86
N ASN A 9 11.93 12.98 36.07
CA ASN A 9 11.71 11.60 36.52
C ASN A 9 13.00 10.75 36.58
N GLU A 10 14.11 11.21 36.00
CA GLU A 10 15.43 10.53 35.96
C GLU A 10 15.41 9.03 35.59
N ASP A 11 14.37 8.57 34.89
CA ASP A 11 14.27 7.17 34.45
C ASP A 11 15.06 6.97 33.15
N PHE A 12 16.35 6.66 33.30
CA PHE A 12 17.29 6.43 32.20
C PHE A 12 16.98 5.16 31.37
N SER A 13 16.01 4.33 31.81
CA SER A 13 15.53 3.19 31.02
C SER A 13 14.59 3.61 29.90
N GLN A 14 13.98 4.79 30.01
CA GLN A 14 12.96 5.29 29.11
C GLN A 14 13.51 6.26 28.06
N GLN A 15 12.80 6.36 26.95
CA GLN A 15 13.03 7.36 25.90
C GLN A 15 11.80 8.26 25.76
N TYR A 16 12.02 9.52 25.40
CA TYR A 16 10.94 10.47 25.14
C TYR A 16 10.84 10.74 23.64
N ASN A 17 9.67 10.49 23.07
CA ASN A 17 9.43 10.60 21.64
C ASN A 17 8.40 11.68 21.35
N PHE A 18 8.64 12.49 20.31
CA PHE A 18 7.69 13.52 19.90
C PHE A 18 7.82 13.87 18.42
N PHE A 19 6.75 14.49 17.91
CA PHE A 19 6.74 15.11 16.59
C PHE A 19 7.00 16.60 16.74
N GLN A 20 7.82 17.15 15.85
CA GLN A 20 8.08 18.58 15.79
C GLN A 20 8.12 19.06 14.35
N ARG A 21 7.80 20.34 14.16
CA ARG A 21 8.00 21.02 12.87
C ARG A 21 9.32 21.78 12.93
N VAL A 22 10.23 21.45 12.02
CA VAL A 22 11.56 22.07 11.93
C VAL A 22 11.66 22.80 10.60
N LYS A 23 12.14 24.05 10.65
CA LYS A 23 12.53 24.80 9.46
C LYS A 23 14.05 24.75 9.37
N LEU A 24 14.57 24.02 8.40
CA LEU A 24 16.01 23.85 8.21
C LEU A 24 16.64 25.15 7.69
N HIS A 25 17.93 25.34 7.95
CA HIS A 25 18.65 26.50 7.45
C HIS A 25 18.66 26.51 5.92
N GLY A 26 18.23 27.62 5.31
CA GLY A 26 18.11 27.75 3.86
C GLY A 26 16.78 27.26 3.25
N GLU A 27 15.89 26.65 4.05
CA GLU A 27 14.56 26.26 3.57
C GLU A 27 13.50 27.29 3.95
N THR A 28 12.44 27.39 3.13
CA THR A 28 11.30 28.29 3.38
C THR A 28 10.24 27.66 4.25
N ASP A 29 10.05 26.34 4.09
CA ASP A 29 8.92 25.60 4.64
C ASP A 29 9.30 24.80 5.90
N TYR A 30 8.29 24.56 6.72
CA TYR A 30 8.43 23.69 7.89
C TYR A 30 8.19 22.23 7.51
N LYS A 31 9.05 21.35 7.99
CA LYS A 31 8.96 19.91 7.77
C LYS A 31 8.69 19.18 9.08
N TRP A 32 7.93 18.10 9.01
CA TRP A 32 7.71 17.24 10.17
C TRP A 32 8.92 16.35 10.42
N PHE A 33 9.34 16.30 11.68
CA PHE A 33 10.37 15.40 12.18
C PHE A 33 9.79 14.54 13.30
N TYR A 34 10.09 13.25 13.28
CA TYR A 34 9.95 12.39 14.44
C TYR A 34 11.28 12.38 15.20
N SER A 35 11.23 12.71 16.49
CA SER A 35 12.42 12.82 17.33
C SER A 35 12.33 11.88 18.52
N VAL A 36 13.45 11.21 18.77
CA VAL A 36 13.67 10.32 19.91
C VAL A 36 14.74 10.96 20.79
N CYS A 37 14.43 11.11 22.06
CA CYS A 37 15.32 11.67 23.08
C CYS A 37 15.67 10.59 24.10
N LYS A 38 16.98 10.47 24.39
CA LYS A 38 17.46 9.60 25.47
C LYS A 38 18.47 10.33 26.33
N MET A 39 18.27 10.26 27.64
CA MET A 39 19.17 10.79 28.64
C MET A 39 20.16 9.72 29.11
N PHE A 40 21.40 10.12 29.38
CA PHE A 40 22.42 9.23 29.92
C PHE A 40 23.40 10.02 30.78
N SER A 41 24.02 9.31 31.72
CA SER A 41 25.00 9.87 32.64
C SER A 41 26.41 9.64 32.10
N VAL A 42 27.21 10.70 32.06
CA VAL A 42 28.63 10.65 31.67
C VAL A 42 29.49 11.03 32.89
N PRO A 43 30.44 10.18 33.31
CA PRO A 43 31.40 10.56 34.34
C PRO A 43 32.35 11.63 33.78
N GLU A 44 32.42 12.80 34.43
CA GLU A 44 33.26 13.91 33.98
C GLU A 44 33.95 14.58 35.21
N ASN A 45 35.26 14.39 35.36
CA ASN A 45 36.09 15.03 36.40
C ASN A 45 35.45 15.10 37.81
N SER A 46 35.06 13.94 38.36
CA SER A 46 34.44 13.78 39.68
C SER A 46 33.00 14.27 39.83
N VAL A 47 32.36 14.72 38.75
CA VAL A 47 30.91 15.03 38.69
C VAL A 47 30.25 14.19 37.60
N THR A 48 29.09 13.61 37.89
CA THR A 48 28.29 12.92 36.88
C THR A 48 27.46 13.95 36.12
N ALA A 49 27.76 14.16 34.85
CA ALA A 49 26.99 15.06 33.98
C ALA A 49 25.85 14.29 33.30
N GLN A 50 24.63 14.81 33.38
CA GLN A 50 23.50 14.30 32.61
C GLN A 50 23.55 14.90 31.20
N LYS A 51 23.58 14.06 30.17
CA LYS A 51 23.58 14.47 28.76
C LYS A 51 22.34 13.91 28.05
N LEU A 52 21.83 14.68 27.09
CA LEU A 52 20.69 14.30 26.25
C LEU A 52 21.16 14.08 24.82
N VAL A 53 20.83 12.92 24.24
CA VAL A 53 20.96 12.69 22.80
C VAL A 53 19.56 12.77 22.18
N VAL A 54 19.46 13.54 21.10
CA VAL A 54 18.25 13.71 20.30
C VAL A 54 18.52 13.24 18.89
N LEU A 55 17.80 12.23 18.45
CA LEU A 55 17.82 11.75 17.07
C LEU A 55 16.53 12.19 16.37
N SER A 56 16.66 13.02 15.35
CA SER A 56 15.53 13.59 14.61
C SER A 56 15.55 13.12 13.16
N ASN A 57 14.49 12.45 12.74
CA ASN A 57 14.32 11.97 11.37
C ASN A 57 13.19 12.74 10.67
N PRO A 58 13.42 13.29 9.47
CA PRO A 58 12.36 13.90 8.69
C PRO A 58 11.32 12.85 8.28
N LEU A 59 10.05 13.22 8.31
CA LEU A 59 8.93 12.34 7.91
C LEU A 59 8.47 12.60 6.47
N GLU A 60 9.36 13.12 5.63
CA GLU A 60 9.06 13.35 4.23
C GLU A 60 8.71 12.04 3.51
N GLY A 61 7.62 12.06 2.74
CA GLY A 61 7.19 10.92 1.95
C GLY A 61 6.62 9.74 2.74
N VAL A 62 6.64 9.75 4.09
CA VAL A 62 6.12 8.65 4.93
C VAL A 62 4.64 8.38 4.63
N GLY A 63 3.84 9.42 4.46
CA GLY A 63 2.42 9.27 4.07
C GLY A 63 2.25 8.55 2.73
N VAL A 64 3.04 8.94 1.72
CA VAL A 64 3.01 8.31 0.38
C VAL A 64 3.43 6.84 0.47
N THR A 65 4.46 6.54 1.26
CA THR A 65 4.93 5.16 1.47
C THR A 65 3.85 4.32 2.15
N ILE A 66 3.23 4.83 3.22
CA ILE A 66 2.14 4.12 3.91
C ILE A 66 0.97 3.85 2.96
N SER A 67 0.57 4.83 2.16
CA SER A 67 -0.51 4.65 1.18
C SER A 67 -0.18 3.54 0.17
N LYS A 68 1.06 3.50 -0.34
CA LYS A 68 1.52 2.43 -1.25
C LYS A 68 1.55 1.06 -0.57
N VAL A 69 2.02 0.99 0.68
CA VAL A 69 2.02 -0.26 1.46
C VAL A 69 0.60 -0.78 1.62
N ASN A 70 -0.34 0.08 2.02
CA ASN A 70 -1.74 -0.31 2.17
C ASN A 70 -2.35 -0.76 0.84
N GLN A 71 -2.08 -0.04 -0.26
CA GLN A 71 -2.53 -0.45 -1.58
C GLN A 71 -2.03 -1.85 -1.96
N LEU A 72 -0.75 -2.13 -1.75
CA LEU A 72 -0.17 -3.45 -2.05
C LEU A 72 -0.75 -4.55 -1.16
N LEU A 73 -1.02 -4.25 0.12
CA LEU A 73 -1.68 -5.19 1.03
C LEU A 73 -3.10 -5.49 0.56
N ASP A 74 -3.86 -4.48 0.16
CA ASP A 74 -5.22 -4.62 -0.37
C ASP A 74 -5.23 -5.45 -1.66
N GLU A 75 -4.29 -5.20 -2.57
CA GLU A 75 -4.10 -6.00 -3.78
C GLU A 75 -3.75 -7.46 -3.47
N ASN A 76 -2.85 -7.70 -2.51
CA ASN A 76 -2.45 -9.06 -2.11
C ASN A 76 -3.63 -9.84 -1.49
N ILE A 77 -4.39 -9.20 -0.60
CA ILE A 77 -5.61 -9.75 0.00
C ILE A 77 -6.62 -10.08 -1.10
N TYR A 78 -6.80 -9.18 -2.06
CA TYR A 78 -7.71 -9.39 -3.18
C TYR A 78 -7.31 -10.60 -4.04
N ILE A 79 -6.03 -10.72 -4.40
CA ILE A 79 -5.49 -11.87 -5.15
C ILE A 79 -5.74 -13.16 -4.37
N LYS A 80 -5.38 -13.20 -3.09
CA LYS A 80 -5.54 -14.39 -2.22
C LYS A 80 -6.99 -14.85 -2.16
N ASN A 81 -7.94 -13.93 -2.00
CA ASN A 81 -9.37 -14.25 -1.91
C ASN A 81 -9.95 -14.73 -3.24
N ASN A 82 -9.41 -14.28 -4.37
CA ASN A 82 -9.93 -14.60 -5.70
C ASN A 82 -9.15 -15.70 -6.43
N TYR A 83 -8.01 -16.16 -5.88
CA TYR A 83 -7.12 -17.12 -6.54
C TYR A 83 -7.82 -18.42 -6.93
N ARG A 84 -8.68 -18.96 -6.05
CA ARG A 84 -9.45 -20.18 -6.34
C ARG A 84 -10.39 -20.00 -7.53
N VAL A 85 -11.04 -18.84 -7.61
CA VAL A 85 -11.92 -18.51 -8.73
C VAL A 85 -11.11 -18.39 -10.02
N PHE A 86 -10.00 -17.66 -9.98
CA PHE A 86 -9.10 -17.53 -11.13
C PHE A 86 -8.60 -18.88 -11.65
N ALA A 87 -8.28 -19.82 -10.75
CA ALA A 87 -7.84 -21.17 -11.10
C ALA A 87 -8.94 -21.99 -11.81
N THR A 88 -10.23 -21.70 -11.59
CA THR A 88 -11.34 -22.38 -12.29
C THR A 88 -11.63 -21.82 -13.69
N LEU A 89 -11.00 -20.71 -14.06
CA LEU A 89 -11.16 -20.12 -15.39
C LEU A 89 -10.36 -20.93 -16.42
N THR A 90 -11.03 -21.30 -17.50
CA THR A 90 -10.43 -21.94 -18.67
C THR A 90 -9.54 -20.97 -19.43
N LYS A 91 -8.64 -21.50 -20.27
CA LYS A 91 -7.79 -20.67 -21.15
C LYS A 91 -8.62 -19.73 -22.04
N SER A 92 -9.73 -20.23 -22.60
CA SER A 92 -10.62 -19.43 -23.45
C SER A 92 -11.32 -18.31 -22.65
N GLU A 93 -11.77 -18.59 -21.43
CA GLU A 93 -12.37 -17.55 -20.57
C GLU A 93 -11.36 -16.47 -20.19
N LYS A 94 -10.12 -16.83 -19.84
CA LYS A 94 -9.05 -15.85 -19.56
C LYS A 94 -8.76 -14.98 -20.78
N ARG A 95 -8.68 -15.57 -21.96
CA ARG A 95 -8.45 -14.85 -23.23
C ARG A 95 -9.61 -13.91 -23.58
N ILE A 96 -10.86 -14.29 -23.29
CA ILE A 96 -12.02 -13.41 -23.47
C ILE A 96 -12.01 -12.27 -22.43
N ILE A 97 -11.61 -12.52 -21.18
CA ILE A 97 -11.46 -11.47 -20.16
C ILE A 97 -10.46 -10.42 -20.63
N ALA A 98 -9.28 -10.84 -21.10
CA ALA A 98 -8.24 -9.97 -21.66
C ALA A 98 -8.80 -9.02 -22.75
N LEU A 99 -9.47 -9.59 -23.76
CA LEU A 99 -10.06 -8.77 -24.84
C LEU A 99 -11.18 -7.84 -24.34
N LEU A 100 -12.00 -8.30 -23.39
CA LEU A 100 -13.04 -7.46 -22.79
C LEU A 100 -12.44 -6.25 -22.08
N VAL A 101 -11.40 -6.43 -21.27
CA VAL A 101 -10.78 -5.32 -20.53
C VAL A 101 -10.03 -4.35 -21.44
N HIS A 102 -9.64 -4.80 -22.63
CA HIS A 102 -9.18 -3.95 -23.73
C HIS A 102 -10.29 -3.22 -24.50
N GLY A 103 -11.55 -3.31 -24.05
CA GLY A 103 -12.68 -2.58 -24.61
C GLY A 103 -13.26 -3.21 -25.88
N LYS A 104 -12.89 -4.46 -26.23
CA LYS A 104 -13.44 -5.16 -27.40
C LYS A 104 -14.90 -5.54 -27.18
N SER A 105 -15.72 -5.35 -28.21
CA SER A 105 -17.11 -5.79 -28.20
C SER A 105 -17.23 -7.32 -28.38
N SER A 106 -18.39 -7.89 -28.06
CA SER A 106 -18.62 -9.33 -28.32
C SER A 106 -18.46 -9.71 -29.79
N ARG A 107 -18.67 -8.76 -30.73
CA ARG A 107 -18.48 -8.98 -32.16
C ARG A 107 -17.00 -9.02 -32.50
N ASP A 108 -16.23 -8.05 -32.01
CA ASP A 108 -14.78 -7.99 -32.25
C ASP A 108 -14.09 -9.24 -31.68
N ILE A 109 -14.49 -9.67 -30.47
CA ILE A 109 -13.97 -10.89 -29.83
C ILE A 109 -14.32 -12.13 -30.65
N ALA A 110 -15.53 -12.19 -31.20
CA ALA A 110 -15.98 -13.31 -32.02
C ALA A 110 -15.13 -13.41 -33.31
N GLU A 111 -14.90 -12.28 -33.97
CA GLU A 111 -14.04 -12.21 -35.15
C GLU A 111 -12.58 -12.57 -34.82
N GLU A 112 -12.00 -11.96 -33.80
CA GLU A 112 -10.60 -12.15 -33.40
C GLU A 112 -10.29 -13.58 -32.93
N LEU A 113 -11.26 -14.24 -32.28
CA LEU A 113 -11.12 -15.62 -31.83
C LEU A 113 -11.66 -16.66 -32.83
N SER A 114 -12.19 -16.22 -33.98
CA SER A 114 -12.89 -17.08 -34.95
C SER A 114 -14.00 -17.93 -34.30
N LEU A 115 -14.77 -17.30 -33.40
CA LEU A 115 -15.90 -17.88 -32.67
C LEU A 115 -17.22 -17.25 -33.14
N SER A 116 -18.34 -17.92 -32.86
CA SER A 116 -19.64 -17.27 -33.01
C SER A 116 -19.88 -16.25 -31.88
N ILE A 117 -20.64 -15.19 -32.16
CA ILE A 117 -21.10 -14.22 -31.14
C ILE A 117 -21.85 -14.94 -30.00
N HIS A 118 -22.61 -16.00 -30.33
CA HIS A 118 -23.31 -16.82 -29.35
C HIS A 118 -22.34 -17.55 -28.40
N THR A 119 -21.26 -18.12 -28.95
CA THR A 119 -20.20 -18.77 -28.17
C THR A 119 -19.54 -17.77 -27.21
N VAL A 120 -19.20 -16.57 -27.69
CA VAL A 120 -18.66 -15.49 -26.85
C VAL A 120 -19.65 -15.10 -25.75
N SER A 121 -20.94 -14.96 -26.07
CA SER A 121 -21.99 -14.66 -25.08
C SER A 121 -22.06 -15.72 -23.97
N THR A 122 -21.98 -17.00 -24.33
CA THR A 122 -21.95 -18.11 -23.36
C THR A 122 -20.70 -18.07 -22.48
N HIS A 123 -19.52 -17.80 -23.06
CA HIS A 123 -18.31 -17.60 -22.26
C HIS A 123 -18.44 -16.41 -21.31
N ARG A 124 -19.00 -15.27 -21.76
CA ARG A 124 -19.24 -14.10 -20.89
C ARG A 124 -20.16 -14.43 -19.73
N LYS A 125 -21.24 -15.18 -19.96
CA LYS A 125 -22.13 -15.67 -18.88
C LYS A 125 -21.38 -16.56 -17.89
N ASN A 126 -20.54 -17.46 -18.38
CA ASN A 126 -19.73 -18.33 -17.52
C ASN A 126 -18.69 -17.55 -16.71
N ILE A 127 -18.03 -16.56 -17.33
CA ILE A 127 -17.08 -15.66 -16.67
C ILE A 127 -17.79 -14.92 -15.53
N ILE A 128 -18.94 -14.29 -15.79
CA ILE A 128 -19.69 -13.56 -14.77
C ILE A 128 -20.12 -14.51 -13.64
N ARG A 129 -20.61 -15.71 -13.97
CA ARG A 129 -21.00 -16.72 -12.98
C ARG A 129 -19.82 -17.18 -12.11
N LYS A 130 -18.63 -17.37 -12.67
CA LYS A 130 -17.44 -17.80 -11.92
C LYS A 130 -16.85 -16.67 -11.10
N THR A 131 -16.67 -15.49 -11.72
CA THR A 131 -15.99 -14.33 -11.12
C THR A 131 -16.89 -13.46 -10.25
N GLN A 132 -18.22 -13.60 -10.38
CA GLN A 132 -19.23 -12.74 -9.74
C GLN A 132 -19.03 -11.24 -10.04
N CYS A 133 -18.24 -10.91 -11.08
CA CYS A 133 -18.01 -9.55 -11.52
C CYS A 133 -19.19 -9.08 -12.38
N THR A 134 -20.10 -8.33 -11.78
CA THR A 134 -21.31 -7.82 -12.47
C THR A 134 -21.06 -6.51 -13.23
N THR A 135 -19.98 -5.80 -12.90
CA THR A 135 -19.60 -4.54 -13.56
C THR A 135 -18.28 -4.69 -14.31
N PHE A 136 -18.10 -3.86 -15.35
CA PHE A 136 -16.84 -3.80 -16.08
C PHE A 136 -15.67 -3.43 -15.16
N ALA A 137 -15.86 -2.49 -14.24
CA ALA A 137 -14.83 -2.08 -13.27
C ALA A 137 -14.40 -3.25 -12.36
N ALA A 138 -15.34 -4.07 -11.91
CA ALA A 138 -15.02 -5.27 -11.13
C ALA A 138 -14.22 -6.29 -11.96
N LEU A 139 -14.62 -6.50 -13.22
CA LEU A 139 -13.91 -7.40 -14.14
C LEU A 139 -12.50 -6.88 -14.47
N LEU A 140 -12.34 -5.56 -14.66
CA LEU A 140 -11.06 -4.90 -14.89
C LEU A 140 -10.15 -5.06 -13.67
N LYS A 141 -10.65 -4.81 -12.46
CA LYS A 141 -9.89 -5.04 -11.22
C LYS A 141 -9.44 -6.51 -11.10
N PHE A 142 -10.34 -7.45 -11.42
CA PHE A 142 -10.02 -8.87 -11.42
C PHE A 142 -8.93 -9.21 -12.43
N ALA A 143 -9.04 -8.71 -13.66
CA ALA A 143 -8.07 -8.93 -14.73
C ALA A 143 -6.68 -8.37 -14.38
N MET A 144 -6.61 -7.15 -13.83
CA MET A 144 -5.35 -6.54 -13.39
C MET A 144 -4.68 -7.35 -12.28
N ALA A 145 -5.45 -7.80 -11.29
CA ALA A 145 -4.92 -8.55 -10.16
C ALA A 145 -4.26 -9.90 -10.54
N PHE A 146 -4.69 -10.50 -11.65
CA PHE A 146 -4.16 -11.78 -12.15
C PHE A 146 -3.37 -11.66 -13.45
N GLU A 147 -3.02 -10.43 -13.84
CA GLU A 147 -2.26 -10.13 -15.06
C GLU A 147 -2.88 -10.74 -16.33
N VAL A 148 -4.20 -10.64 -16.43
CA VAL A 148 -4.99 -11.10 -17.59
C VAL A 148 -5.34 -9.90 -18.44
N TYR A 149 -4.41 -9.46 -19.28
CA TYR A 149 -4.61 -8.38 -20.25
C TYR A 149 -4.01 -8.82 -21.59
#